data_AF-A0A7Y3X3R0-F1
#
_entry.id   AF-A0A7Y3X3R0-F1
#
_cell.length_a   1.000
_cell.length_b   1.000
_cell.length_c   1.000
_cell.angle_alpha   90.00
_cell.angle_beta   90.00
_cell.angle_gamma   90.00
#
_symmetry.space_group_name_H-M   'P 1'
#
loop_
_entity.id
_entity.type
_entity.pdbx_description
1 polymer ?
#
loop_
_entity_poly.entity_id
_entity_poly.type
_entity_poly.pdbx_seq_one_letter_code
_entity_poly.pdbx_strand_id
1 'polypeptide(L)'
;MITLYKKEYFSFIESAEEYVSKIYDAVPERIKKTPHKKTSEKLLYLGSNYIFYKANAKTTWYIFFEKRNQNYLITGIINNYCKEAKEL
;
A
#
# COMPACT_ATOMS: atom_id res chain seq x y z
N MET A 1 -11.40 -2.21 -7.77
CA MET A 1 -11.62 -0.77 -8.01
C MET A 1 -12.87 -0.21 -7.32
N ILE A 2 -14.00 -0.93 -7.25
CA ILE A 2 -15.29 -0.36 -6.76
C ILE A 2 -15.41 -0.26 -5.22
N THR A 3 -14.50 -0.87 -4.43
CA THR A 3 -14.66 -0.96 -2.97
C THR A 3 -14.63 0.40 -2.25
N LEU A 4 -13.79 1.34 -2.70
CA LEU A 4 -13.70 2.66 -2.05
C LEU A 4 -14.96 3.49 -2.29
N TYR A 5 -15.50 3.41 -3.49
CA TYR A 5 -16.77 4.04 -3.84
C TYR A 5 -17.96 3.39 -3.10
N LYS A 6 -18.05 2.04 -3.09
CA LYS A 6 -19.10 1.31 -2.36
C LYS A 6 -19.11 1.54 -0.85
N LYS A 7 -17.95 1.87 -0.28
CA LYS A 7 -17.80 2.21 1.14
C LYS A 7 -17.94 3.72 1.41
N GLU A 8 -18.38 4.48 0.41
CA GLU A 8 -18.65 5.92 0.50
C GLU A 8 -17.44 6.76 0.93
N TYR A 9 -16.21 6.26 0.68
CA TYR A 9 -15.00 7.08 0.86
C TYR A 9 -14.90 8.17 -0.20
N PHE A 10 -15.52 7.96 -1.36
CA PHE A 10 -15.59 8.92 -2.46
C PHE A 10 -17.02 8.98 -2.99
N SER A 11 -17.51 10.20 -3.23
CA SER A 11 -18.85 10.45 -3.80
C SER A 11 -18.94 10.11 -5.29
N PHE A 12 -17.79 9.97 -5.96
CA PHE A 12 -17.68 9.69 -7.39
C PHE A 12 -16.72 8.52 -7.62
N ILE A 13 -17.05 7.65 -8.57
CA ILE A 13 -16.23 6.46 -8.87
C ILE A 13 -14.89 6.88 -9.48
N GLU A 14 -14.90 7.91 -10.31
CA GLU A 14 -13.74 8.48 -10.99
C GLU A 14 -12.72 8.97 -9.95
N SER A 15 -13.18 9.61 -8.87
CA SER A 15 -12.30 10.03 -7.78
C SER A 15 -11.64 8.85 -7.06
N ALA A 16 -12.38 7.74 -6.88
CA ALA A 16 -11.82 6.52 -6.29
C ALA A 16 -10.79 5.86 -7.21
N GLU A 17 -11.06 5.83 -8.52
CA GLU A 17 -10.14 5.29 -9.54
C GLU A 17 -8.86 6.12 -9.65
N GLU A 18 -8.99 7.45 -9.75
CA GLU A 18 -7.85 8.37 -9.80
C GLU A 18 -6.97 8.22 -8.55
N TYR A 19 -7.58 8.07 -7.38
CA TYR A 19 -6.87 7.86 -6.13
C TYR A 19 -6.07 6.55 -6.13
N VAL A 20 -6.63 5.45 -6.64
CA VAL A 20 -5.92 4.17 -6.77
C VAL A 20 -4.79 4.27 -7.81
N SER A 21 -5.03 4.94 -8.95
CA SER A 21 -3.99 5.16 -9.97
C SER A 21 -2.79 5.88 -9.39
N LYS A 22 -3.00 6.96 -8.62
CA LYS A 22 -1.92 7.71 -7.97
C LYS A 22 -1.05 6.85 -7.06
N ILE A 23 -1.65 5.90 -6.32
CA ILE A 23 -0.89 4.96 -5.49
C ILE A 23 -0.09 4.02 -6.38
N TYR A 24 -0.72 3.42 -7.39
CA TYR A 24 -0.07 2.51 -8.32
C TYR A 24 1.14 3.15 -9.02
N ASP A 25 0.96 4.36 -9.54
CA ASP A 25 2.01 5.10 -10.25
C ASP A 25 3.16 5.51 -9.32
N ALA A 26 2.87 5.77 -8.05
CA ALA A 26 3.89 6.14 -7.06
C ALA A 26 4.72 4.95 -6.55
N VAL A 27 4.17 3.73 -6.55
CA VAL A 27 4.80 2.55 -5.93
C VAL A 27 6.22 2.26 -6.48
N PRO A 28 6.46 2.21 -7.80
CA PRO A 28 7.79 1.86 -8.33
C PRO A 28 8.89 2.84 -7.91
N GLU A 29 8.59 4.14 -7.94
CA GLU A 29 9.54 5.18 -7.53
C GLU A 29 9.76 5.14 -6.01
N ARG A 30 8.70 4.95 -5.23
CA ARG A 30 8.76 4.89 -3.76
C ARG A 30 9.55 3.69 -3.28
N ILE A 31 9.39 2.51 -3.88
CA ILE A 31 10.16 1.32 -3.52
C ILE A 31 11.66 1.55 -3.75
N LYS A 32 12.05 2.27 -4.80
CA LYS A 32 13.45 2.57 -5.08
C LYS A 32 14.05 3.60 -4.11
N LYS A 33 13.27 4.60 -3.71
CA LYS A 33 13.74 5.74 -2.89
C LYS A 33 13.63 5.53 -1.39
N THR A 34 12.76 4.64 -0.94
CA THR A 34 12.42 4.49 0.48
C THR A 34 13.15 3.30 1.08
N PRO A 35 13.74 3.41 2.30
CA PRO A 35 14.29 2.26 2.99
C PRO A 35 13.23 1.17 3.20
N HIS A 36 13.57 -0.07 2.86
CA HIS A 36 12.68 -1.21 3.02
C HIS A 36 12.66 -1.65 4.48
N LYS A 37 11.47 -1.78 5.04
CA LYS A 37 11.27 -2.35 6.37
C LYS A 37 11.04 -3.85 6.24
N LYS A 38 11.55 -4.62 7.20
CA LYS A 38 11.20 -6.04 7.35
C LYS A 38 9.82 -6.16 7.97
N THR A 39 9.03 -7.09 7.45
CA THR A 39 7.70 -7.39 7.95
C THR A 39 7.77 -8.25 9.21
N SER A 40 6.89 -7.99 10.18
CA SER A 40 6.73 -8.81 11.39
C SER A 40 6.16 -10.19 11.06
N GLU A 41 6.42 -11.21 11.88
CA GLU A 41 6.00 -12.60 11.61
C GLU A 41 4.50 -12.74 11.31
N LYS A 42 3.67 -12.01 12.07
CA LYS A 42 2.21 -12.01 11.91
C LYS A 42 1.74 -11.51 10.54
N LEU A 43 2.57 -10.72 9.85
CA LEU A 43 2.24 -10.07 8.59
C LEU A 43 3.03 -10.64 7.40
N LEU A 44 3.84 -11.68 7.60
CA LEU A 44 4.67 -12.25 6.52
C LEU A 44 3.84 -12.76 5.34
N TYR A 45 2.57 -13.13 5.56
CA TYR A 45 1.65 -13.50 4.48
C TYR A 45 1.35 -12.34 3.51
N LEU A 46 1.58 -11.09 3.92
CA LEU A 46 1.48 -9.91 3.06
C LEU A 46 2.75 -9.65 2.27
N GLY A 47 3.90 -10.19 2.69
CA GLY A 47 5.22 -10.04 2.06
C GLY A 47 6.34 -9.83 3.08
N SER A 48 7.56 -10.23 2.73
CA SER A 48 8.74 -10.19 3.61
C SER A 48 9.26 -8.77 3.90
N ASN A 49 8.98 -7.83 3.01
CA ASN A 49 9.38 -6.43 3.12
C ASN A 49 8.18 -5.51 2.89
N TYR A 50 8.24 -4.29 3.42
CA TYR A 50 7.27 -3.26 3.12
C TYR A 50 7.87 -1.85 3.10
N ILE A 51 7.16 -0.93 2.47
CA ILE A 51 7.38 0.52 2.56
C ILE A 51 6.09 1.24 2.97
N PHE A 52 6.22 2.46 3.48
CA PHE A 52 5.10 3.34 3.76
C PHE A 52 4.95 4.43 2.68
N TYR A 53 3.72 4.74 2.32
CA TYR A 53 3.34 5.81 1.42
C TYR A 53 2.22 6.64 2.03
N LYS A 54 2.51 7.89 2.40
CA LYS A 54 1.49 8.82 2.90
C LYS A 54 0.82 9.49 1.70
N ALA A 55 -0.41 9.07 1.40
CA ALA A 55 -1.21 9.68 0.34
C ALA A 55 -1.72 11.08 0.74
N ASN A 56 -2.00 11.25 2.04
CA ASN A 56 -2.40 12.52 2.64
C ASN A 56 -2.05 12.53 4.14
N ALA A 57 -2.43 13.57 4.88
CA ALA A 57 -2.12 13.71 6.30
C ALA A 57 -2.74 12.62 7.20
N LYS A 58 -3.84 12.00 6.78
CA LYS A 58 -4.62 11.04 7.57
C LYS A 58 -4.42 9.58 7.12
N THR A 59 -4.05 9.34 5.87
CA THR A 59 -3.97 8.01 5.27
C THR A 59 -2.53 7.63 4.93
N THR A 60 -2.06 6.57 5.58
CA THR A 60 -0.78 5.92 5.26
C THR A 60 -1.08 4.56 4.65
N TRP A 61 -0.54 4.33 3.47
CA TRP A 61 -0.53 3.04 2.78
C TRP A 61 0.74 2.28 3.11
N TYR A 62 0.61 0.97 3.27
CA TYR A 62 1.70 0.04 3.48
C TYR A 62 1.72 -0.92 2.30
N ILE A 63 2.82 -0.89 1.56
CA ILE A 63 2.99 -1.67 0.34
C ILE A 63 3.99 -2.76 0.66
N PHE A 64 3.50 -3.98 0.71
CA PHE A 64 4.27 -5.18 1.01
C PHE A 64 4.70 -5.86 -0.28
N PHE A 65 5.90 -6.42 -0.27
CA PHE A 65 6.48 -7.02 -1.44
C PHE A 65 7.55 -8.05 -1.10
N GLU A 66 7.76 -8.95 -2.05
CA GLU A 66 8.97 -9.74 -2.17
C GLU A 66 9.96 -9.04 -3.09
N LYS A 67 11.25 -9.18 -2.80
CA LYS A 67 12.31 -8.67 -3.67
C LYS A 67 13.32 -9.76 -4.00
N ARG A 68 13.70 -9.83 -5.27
CA ARG A 68 14.80 -10.67 -5.75
C ARG A 68 15.61 -9.87 -6.75
N ASN A 69 16.84 -9.56 -6.39
CA ASN A 69 17.71 -8.66 -7.16
C ASN A 69 17.05 -7.28 -7.36
N GLN A 70 16.81 -6.90 -8.62
CA GLN A 70 16.13 -5.65 -8.98
C GLN A 70 14.63 -5.81 -9.26
N ASN A 71 14.10 -7.02 -9.08
CA ASN A 71 12.69 -7.33 -9.30
C ASN A 71 11.92 -7.29 -7.99
N TYR A 72 10.74 -6.69 -8.05
CA TYR A 72 9.84 -6.53 -6.92
C TYR A 72 8.48 -7.13 -7.29
N LEU A 73 7.95 -7.99 -6.41
CA LEU A 73 6.61 -8.53 -6.53
C LEU A 73 5.77 -7.93 -5.41
N ILE A 74 4.80 -7.08 -5.76
CA ILE A 74 3.87 -6.52 -4.79
C ILE A 74 2.89 -7.63 -4.39
N THR A 75 2.85 -7.94 -3.10
CA THR A 75 2.07 -9.05 -2.55
C THR A 75 0.92 -8.57 -1.66
N GLY A 76 0.96 -7.33 -1.18
CA GLY A 76 -0.11 -6.76 -0.38
C GLY A 76 -0.08 -5.24 -0.33
N ILE A 77 -1.26 -4.61 -0.34
CA ILE A 77 -1.41 -3.18 -0.12
C ILE A 77 -2.55 -2.98 0.88
N ILE A 78 -2.22 -2.40 2.03
CA ILE A 78 -3.18 -2.06 3.09
C ILE A 78 -2.98 -0.60 3.52
N ASN A 79 -3.88 -0.07 4.34
CA ASN A 79 -3.69 1.25 4.95
C ASN A 79 -3.84 1.20 6.47
N ASN A 80 -3.61 2.34 7.12
CA ASN A 80 -3.70 2.49 8.58
C ASN A 80 -5.08 2.23 9.20
N TYR A 81 -6.12 2.01 8.38
CA TYR A 81 -7.45 1.62 8.85
C TYR A 81 -7.67 0.09 8.81
N CYS A 82 -6.74 -0.67 8.24
CA CYS A 82 -6.73 -2.13 8.26
C CYS A 82 -6.32 -2.65 9.64
N LYS A 83 -6.84 -3.82 10.05
CA LYS A 83 -6.53 -4.41 11.37
C LYS A 83 -5.05 -4.77 11.49
N GLU A 84 -4.49 -5.24 10.39
CA GLU A 84 -3.09 -5.60 10.18
C GLU A 84 -2.14 -4.45 10.48
N ALA A 85 -2.56 -3.20 10.25
CA ALA A 85 -1.72 -2.04 10.50
C ALA A 85 -1.39 -1.82 11.99
N LYS A 86 -2.10 -2.50 12.91
CA LYS A 86 -1.79 -2.50 14.34
C LYS A 86 -0.53 -3.32 14.68
N GLU A 87 -0.07 -4.15 13.75
CA GLU A 87 1.07 -5.06 13.92
C GLU A 87 2.34 -4.57 13.17
N LEU A 88 2.34 -3.30 12.74
CA LEU A 88 3.39 -2.64 11.93
C LEU A 88 4.28 -1.67 12.71
#